data_AF-A0A1C1CKY9-F1
#
_entry.id   AF-A0A1C1CKY9-F1
#
_cell.length_a   1.000
_cell.length_b   1.000
_cell.length_c   1.000
_cell.angle_alpha   90.00
_cell.angle_beta   90.00
_cell.angle_gamma   90.00
#
_symmetry.space_group_name_H-M   'P 1'
#
loop_
_entity.id
_entity.type
_entity.pdbx_description
1 polymer ?
#
loop_
_entity_poly.entity_id
_entity_poly.type
_entity_poly.pdbx_seq_one_letter_code
_entity_poly.pdbx_strand_id
1 'polypeptide(L)'
;MKTSLILASVGILVGSVTGAPVSNPVIGIVARGEAQEEGVVTWADVGKRGEAQEEGVVTWADVGKRGEAQEEGVVTWADVGKRGEAQEEGVVTWADVGKRGEAQEEGVVTWADVGKRGEAQEEGVVTWADVGKRGEAQEEGVVTWADVGKRGEAQEEGVVTWADVGKRI
;
A
#
# COMPACT_ATOMS: atom_id res chain seq x y z
N MET A 1 -24.34 20.73 17.73
CA MET A 1 -25.20 19.53 17.82
C MET A 1 -24.27 18.33 17.89
N LYS A 2 -24.28 17.57 18.99
CA LYS A 2 -23.39 16.40 19.17
C LYS A 2 -24.07 15.20 18.51
N THR A 3 -23.66 14.84 17.31
CA THR A 3 -24.04 13.57 16.68
C THR A 3 -23.44 12.45 17.50
N SER A 4 -24.28 11.71 18.21
CA SER A 4 -23.90 10.49 18.91
C SER A 4 -23.36 9.49 17.88
N LEU A 5 -22.05 9.22 17.92
CA LEU A 5 -21.45 8.10 17.21
C LEU A 5 -22.09 6.82 17.75
N ILE A 6 -22.91 6.16 16.95
CA ILE A 6 -23.37 4.80 17.23
C ILE A 6 -22.16 3.92 16.99
N LEU A 7 -21.47 3.55 18.08
CA LEU A 7 -20.40 2.56 18.07
C LEU A 7 -21.06 1.21 17.76
N ALA A 8 -21.13 0.84 16.47
CA ALA A 8 -21.57 -0.49 16.07
C ALA A 8 -20.47 -1.48 16.44
N SER A 9 -20.57 -2.00 17.65
CA SER A 9 -19.68 -3.04 18.17
C SER A 9 -19.74 -4.30 17.31
N VAL A 10 -18.57 -4.69 16.80
CA VAL A 10 -18.10 -6.08 16.67
C VAL A 10 -18.95 -6.99 15.76
N GLY A 11 -18.54 -7.09 14.50
CA GLY A 11 -18.74 -8.29 13.71
C GLY A 11 -17.38 -8.81 13.26
N ILE A 12 -16.99 -10.01 13.72
CA ILE A 12 -16.07 -10.84 12.95
C ILE A 12 -16.88 -11.28 11.73
N LEU A 13 -16.92 -10.44 10.70
CA LEU A 13 -17.44 -10.87 9.42
C LEU A 13 -16.31 -11.60 8.71
N VAL A 14 -16.14 -12.89 9.04
CA VAL A 14 -15.46 -13.81 8.11
C VAL A 14 -16.45 -14.05 6.98
N GLY A 15 -16.45 -13.14 6.01
CA GLY A 15 -17.33 -13.22 4.86
C GLY A 15 -16.75 -12.34 3.76
N SER A 16 -16.76 -12.86 2.56
CA SER A 16 -16.56 -12.08 1.35
C SER A 16 -17.66 -11.01 1.31
N VAL A 17 -17.29 -9.77 1.62
CA VAL A 17 -18.11 -8.61 1.28
C VAL A 17 -17.79 -8.30 -0.17
N THR A 18 -18.64 -8.74 -1.09
CA THR A 18 -18.73 -8.18 -2.44
C THR A 18 -19.57 -6.90 -2.32
N GLY A 19 -18.89 -5.82 -1.95
CA GLY A 19 -19.55 -4.54 -1.70
C GLY A 19 -19.63 -3.72 -2.99
N ALA A 20 -20.83 -3.58 -3.55
CA ALA A 20 -21.15 -2.48 -4.47
C ALA A 20 -20.74 -1.13 -3.84
N PRO A 21 -20.37 -0.09 -4.62
CA PRO A 21 -19.80 1.14 -4.08
C PRO A 21 -20.70 1.75 -3.01
N VAL A 22 -20.29 1.64 -1.75
CA VAL A 22 -20.95 2.29 -0.63
C VAL A 22 -20.12 3.52 -0.33
N SER A 23 -20.64 4.71 -0.67
CA SER A 23 -19.97 6.00 -0.41
C SER A 23 -19.76 6.32 1.07
N ASN A 24 -20.07 5.40 1.99
CA ASN A 24 -19.91 5.61 3.42
C ASN A 24 -18.67 4.87 3.92
N PRO A 25 -17.79 5.54 4.67
CA PRO A 25 -16.61 4.90 5.22
C PRO A 25 -17.02 3.77 6.18
N VAL A 26 -16.41 2.60 6.02
CA VAL A 26 -16.57 1.54 7.02
C VAL A 26 -15.65 1.85 8.20
N ILE A 27 -16.27 2.02 9.37
CA ILE A 27 -15.58 2.45 10.59
C ILE A 27 -15.17 1.22 11.39
N GLY A 28 -13.88 0.88 11.35
CA GLY A 28 -13.25 -0.01 12.33
C GLY A 28 -13.60 -1.50 12.16
N ILE A 29 -12.67 -2.29 11.63
CA ILE A 29 -12.76 -3.76 11.68
C ILE A 29 -11.49 -4.38 12.30
N VAL A 30 -11.68 -5.34 13.20
CA VAL A 30 -10.54 -5.98 13.90
C VAL A 30 -9.77 -6.93 12.98
N ALA A 31 -10.51 -7.67 12.15
CA ALA A 31 -9.94 -8.65 11.22
C ALA A 31 -10.86 -8.82 10.01
N ARG A 32 -10.27 -8.79 8.81
CA ARG A 32 -10.86 -9.23 7.55
C ARG A 32 -10.00 -10.32 6.95
N GLY A 33 -10.62 -11.36 6.43
CA GLY A 33 -9.93 -12.38 5.62
C GLY A 33 -9.75 -11.84 4.22
N GLU A 34 -10.52 -12.39 3.28
CA GLU A 34 -10.58 -11.99 1.88
C GLU A 34 -11.52 -10.81 1.65
N ALA A 35 -11.12 -9.92 0.73
CA ALA A 35 -11.88 -8.74 0.34
C ALA A 35 -11.84 -8.54 -1.18
N GLN A 36 -12.99 -8.26 -1.79
CA GLN A 36 -13.06 -7.75 -3.16
C GLN A 36 -13.84 -6.43 -3.13
N GLU A 37 -13.21 -5.37 -3.63
CA GLU A 37 -13.75 -4.02 -3.59
C GLU A 37 -13.70 -3.42 -4.98
N GLU A 38 -14.85 -2.99 -5.49
CA GLU A 38 -14.99 -2.40 -6.82
C GLU A 38 -15.64 -1.02 -6.71
N GLY A 39 -15.16 -0.07 -7.50
CA GLY A 39 -15.72 1.28 -7.59
C GLY A 39 -15.12 2.24 -6.57
N VAL A 40 -15.95 3.04 -5.90
CA VAL A 40 -15.47 4.06 -4.94
C VAL A 40 -15.67 3.56 -3.52
N VAL A 41 -14.58 3.25 -2.81
CA VAL A 41 -14.60 2.66 -1.47
C VAL A 41 -13.65 3.39 -0.52
N THR A 42 -14.05 3.53 0.74
CA THR A 42 -13.22 4.16 1.78
C THR A 42 -13.26 3.39 3.10
N TRP A 43 -12.10 3.18 3.70
CA TRP A 43 -11.92 2.49 4.98
C TRP A 43 -11.13 3.33 5.97
N ALA A 44 -11.60 3.36 7.21
CA ALA A 44 -10.98 4.18 8.25
C ALA A 44 -9.94 3.45 9.08
N ASP A 45 -10.22 2.24 9.58
CA ASP A 45 -9.36 1.59 10.57
C ASP A 45 -9.53 0.06 10.49
N VAL A 46 -8.45 -0.66 10.15
CA VAL A 46 -8.44 -2.11 10.00
C VAL A 46 -7.26 -2.72 10.72
N GLY A 47 -7.54 -3.43 11.82
CA GLY A 47 -6.49 -4.05 12.62
C GLY A 47 -5.69 -5.13 11.85
N LYS A 48 -6.40 -5.99 11.12
CA LYS A 48 -5.81 -7.03 10.26
C LYS A 48 -6.64 -7.22 9.01
N ARG A 49 -5.97 -7.35 7.88
CA ARG A 49 -6.54 -7.68 6.59
C ARG A 49 -5.73 -8.83 5.98
N GLY A 50 -6.42 -9.85 5.47
CA GLY A 50 -5.82 -10.93 4.72
C GLY A 50 -5.61 -10.52 3.27
N GLU A 51 -5.97 -11.44 2.37
CA GLU A 51 -5.93 -11.26 0.92
C GLU A 51 -6.96 -10.24 0.45
N ALA A 52 -6.65 -9.53 -0.63
CA ALA A 52 -7.58 -8.59 -1.19
C ALA A 52 -7.36 -8.24 -2.65
N GLN A 53 -8.45 -7.86 -3.31
CA GLN A 53 -8.48 -7.29 -4.64
C GLN A 53 -9.26 -5.99 -4.60
N GLU A 54 -8.68 -4.92 -5.12
CA GLU A 54 -9.24 -3.58 -5.13
C GLU A 54 -9.20 -3.03 -6.55
N GLU A 55 -10.35 -2.69 -7.12
CA GLU A 55 -10.47 -2.09 -8.43
C GLU A 55 -11.25 -0.77 -8.34
N GLY A 56 -10.72 0.31 -8.93
CA GLY A 56 -11.40 1.60 -9.02
C GLY A 56 -10.75 2.68 -8.18
N VAL A 57 -11.51 3.38 -7.33
CA VAL A 57 -11.01 4.47 -6.47
C VAL A 57 -11.13 4.05 -5.02
N VAL A 58 -10.04 3.57 -4.42
CA VAL A 58 -10.04 2.99 -3.08
C VAL A 58 -9.15 3.79 -2.15
N THR A 59 -9.61 4.03 -0.92
CA THR A 59 -8.84 4.78 0.07
C THR A 59 -8.87 4.10 1.44
N TRP A 60 -7.70 3.92 2.04
CA TRP A 60 -7.51 3.36 3.36
C TRP A 60 -6.75 4.33 4.26
N ALA A 61 -7.28 4.56 5.47
CA ALA A 61 -6.64 5.46 6.42
C ALA A 61 -5.63 4.75 7.34
N ASP A 62 -6.03 3.72 8.09
CA ASP A 62 -5.11 2.98 8.98
C ASP A 62 -5.32 1.47 8.84
N VAL A 63 -4.23 0.75 8.51
CA VAL A 63 -4.20 -0.72 8.51
C VAL A 63 -3.02 -1.27 9.29
N GLY A 64 -3.30 -1.89 10.44
CA GLY A 64 -2.24 -2.42 11.30
C GLY A 64 -1.43 -3.55 10.64
N LYS A 65 -2.10 -4.48 9.97
CA LYS A 65 -1.47 -5.57 9.19
C LYS A 65 -2.28 -5.90 7.96
N ARG A 66 -1.62 -6.00 6.82
CA ARG A 66 -2.16 -6.40 5.53
C ARG A 66 -1.39 -7.60 4.99
N GLY A 67 -2.13 -8.59 4.49
CA GLY A 67 -1.58 -9.75 3.79
C GLY A 67 -1.23 -9.41 2.35
N GLU A 68 -1.52 -10.36 1.46
CA GLU A 68 -1.37 -10.21 0.02
C GLU A 68 -2.46 -9.29 -0.55
N ALA A 69 -2.15 -8.58 -1.63
CA ALA A 69 -3.19 -7.89 -2.35
C ALA A 69 -2.88 -7.60 -3.82
N GLN A 70 -3.94 -7.28 -4.55
CA GLN A 70 -3.90 -6.76 -5.90
C GLN A 70 -4.72 -5.47 -5.95
N GLU A 71 -4.14 -4.42 -6.49
CA GLU A 71 -4.74 -3.08 -6.56
C GLU A 71 -4.69 -2.59 -8.00
N GLU A 72 -5.84 -2.24 -8.57
CA GLU A 72 -5.96 -1.67 -9.91
C GLU A 72 -6.76 -0.36 -9.85
N GLY A 73 -6.24 0.70 -10.48
CA GLY A 73 -6.92 1.98 -10.60
C GLY A 73 -6.26 3.09 -9.77
N VAL A 74 -7.04 3.81 -8.96
CA VAL A 74 -6.56 4.91 -8.10
C VAL A 74 -6.68 4.50 -6.64
N VAL A 75 -5.58 4.05 -6.05
CA VAL A 75 -5.57 3.54 -4.68
C VAL A 75 -4.70 4.40 -3.77
N THR A 76 -5.18 4.68 -2.56
CA THR A 76 -4.47 5.50 -1.59
C THR A 76 -4.49 4.87 -0.20
N TRP A 77 -3.32 4.78 0.41
CA TRP A 77 -3.10 4.27 1.76
C TRP A 77 -2.38 5.31 2.61
N ALA A 78 -2.94 5.66 3.77
CA ALA A 78 -2.32 6.63 4.66
C ALA A 78 -1.32 5.99 5.66
N ASP A 79 -1.71 4.98 6.44
CA ASP A 79 -0.80 4.30 7.37
C ASP A 79 -0.98 2.78 7.28
N VAL A 80 0.11 2.06 7.02
CA VAL A 80 0.15 0.59 7.11
C VAL A 80 1.33 0.09 7.93
N GLY A 81 1.03 -0.46 9.11
CA GLY A 81 2.07 -0.96 10.01
C GLY A 81 2.90 -2.11 9.42
N LYS A 82 2.25 -3.08 8.77
CA LYS A 82 2.91 -4.18 8.04
C LYS A 82 2.10 -4.60 6.82
N ARG A 83 2.75 -4.68 5.67
CA ARG A 83 2.21 -5.16 4.40
C ARG A 83 2.99 -6.39 3.93
N GLY A 84 2.28 -7.42 3.49
CA GLY A 84 2.85 -8.57 2.82
C GLY A 84 3.19 -8.26 1.36
N GLU A 85 2.94 -9.24 0.50
CA GLU A 85 3.09 -9.14 -0.94
C GLU A 85 2.01 -8.22 -1.52
N ALA A 86 2.30 -7.51 -2.60
CA ALA A 86 1.20 -7.01 -3.42
C ALA A 86 1.60 -6.78 -4.88
N GLN A 87 0.58 -6.60 -5.70
CA GLN A 87 0.67 -6.16 -7.07
C GLN A 87 -0.17 -4.90 -7.22
N GLU A 88 0.41 -3.85 -7.77
CA GLU A 88 -0.21 -2.53 -7.89
C GLU A 88 -0.14 -2.08 -9.34
N GLU A 89 -1.28 -1.77 -9.93
CA GLU A 89 -1.40 -1.24 -11.29
C GLU A 89 -2.22 0.06 -11.30
N GLY A 90 -1.70 1.09 -11.95
CA GLY A 90 -2.41 2.37 -12.13
C GLY A 90 -1.78 3.51 -11.36
N VAL A 91 -2.56 4.24 -10.55
CA VAL A 91 -2.11 5.37 -9.74
C VAL A 91 -2.23 5.02 -8.27
N VAL A 92 -1.12 4.62 -7.66
CA VAL A 92 -1.12 4.15 -6.27
C VAL A 92 -0.26 5.06 -5.39
N THR A 93 -0.77 5.38 -4.21
CA THR A 93 -0.08 6.27 -3.25
C THR A 93 -0.10 5.70 -1.86
N TRP A 94 1.08 5.66 -1.23
CA TRP A 94 1.30 5.20 0.13
C TRP A 94 2.00 6.29 0.94
N ALA A 95 1.43 6.70 2.07
CA ALA A 95 2.03 7.72 2.91
C ALA A 95 3.01 7.16 3.96
N ASP A 96 2.61 6.22 4.81
CA ASP A 96 3.51 5.59 5.79
C ASP A 96 3.36 4.07 5.77
N VAL A 97 4.46 3.34 5.55
CA VAL A 97 4.50 1.89 5.70
C VAL A 97 5.67 1.44 6.56
N GLY A 98 5.36 0.93 7.75
CA GLY A 98 6.38 0.48 8.69
C GLY A 98 7.23 -0.69 8.16
N LYS A 99 6.60 -1.69 7.53
CA LYS A 99 7.28 -2.81 6.86
C LYS A 99 6.48 -3.29 5.65
N ARG A 100 7.14 -3.39 4.51
CA ARG A 100 6.61 -3.94 3.26
C ARG A 100 7.41 -5.18 2.86
N GLY A 101 6.69 -6.23 2.49
CA GLY A 101 7.26 -7.42 1.86
C GLY A 101 7.63 -7.17 0.40
N GLU A 102 7.40 -8.19 -0.42
CA GLU A 102 7.59 -8.14 -1.86
C GLU A 102 6.51 -7.25 -2.51
N ALA A 103 6.82 -6.64 -3.65
CA ALA A 103 5.73 -6.18 -4.51
C ALA A 103 6.15 -6.03 -5.97
N GLN A 104 5.14 -5.92 -6.81
CA GLN A 104 5.25 -5.54 -8.20
C GLN A 104 4.40 -4.29 -8.41
N GLU A 105 4.97 -3.25 -9.00
CA GLU A 105 4.35 -1.94 -9.17
C GLU A 105 4.42 -1.55 -10.64
N GLU A 106 3.28 -1.28 -11.26
CA GLU A 106 3.16 -0.82 -12.64
C GLU A 106 2.32 0.48 -12.70
N GLY A 107 2.82 1.47 -13.43
CA GLY A 107 2.10 2.73 -13.66
C GLY A 107 2.72 3.91 -12.92
N VAL A 108 1.94 4.65 -12.13
CA VAL A 108 2.37 5.83 -11.37
C VAL A 108 2.24 5.53 -9.88
N VAL A 109 3.34 5.15 -9.25
CA VAL A 109 3.34 4.73 -7.84
C VAL A 109 4.17 5.69 -7.00
N THR A 110 3.65 6.09 -5.85
CA THR A 110 4.32 7.01 -4.93
C THR A 110 4.31 6.49 -3.50
N TRP A 111 5.48 6.47 -2.89
CA TRP A 111 5.70 6.09 -1.49
C TRP A 111 6.38 7.23 -0.74
N ALA A 112 5.79 7.70 0.35
CA ALA A 112 6.36 8.80 1.12
C ALA A 112 7.34 8.31 2.22
N ASP A 113 6.93 7.41 3.12
CA ASP A 113 7.83 6.84 4.14
C ASP A 113 7.68 5.32 4.20
N VAL A 114 8.79 4.59 4.03
CA VAL A 114 8.85 3.15 4.24
C VAL A 114 10.01 2.75 5.13
N GLY A 115 9.69 2.30 6.34
CA GLY A 115 10.70 1.90 7.32
C GLY A 115 11.57 0.73 6.84
N LYS A 116 10.95 -0.31 6.26
CA LYS A 116 11.64 -1.45 5.64
C LYS A 116 10.86 -1.99 4.45
N ARG A 117 11.53 -2.10 3.30
CA ARG A 117 11.03 -2.70 2.07
C ARG A 117 11.82 -3.96 1.73
N GLY A 118 11.11 -5.02 1.37
CA GLY A 118 11.68 -6.24 0.81
C GLY A 118 12.09 -6.05 -0.65
N GLU A 119 11.95 -7.12 -1.42
CA GLU A 119 12.17 -7.13 -2.86
C GLU A 119 11.08 -6.33 -3.57
N ALA A 120 11.39 -5.74 -4.72
CA ALA A 120 10.32 -5.32 -5.61
C ALA A 120 10.74 -5.24 -7.07
N GLN A 121 9.73 -5.24 -7.93
CA GLN A 121 9.84 -4.92 -9.34
C GLN A 121 8.98 -3.70 -9.60
N GLU A 122 9.55 -2.69 -10.26
CA GLU A 122 8.91 -1.40 -10.49
C GLU A 122 8.99 -1.07 -11.98
N GLU A 123 7.84 -0.82 -12.61
CA GLU A 123 7.71 -0.42 -14.00
C GLU A 123 6.87 0.85 -14.12
N GLY A 124 7.35 1.82 -14.90
CA GLY A 124 6.62 3.07 -15.17
C GLY A 124 7.23 4.28 -14.47
N VAL A 125 6.44 5.02 -13.69
CA VAL A 125 6.86 6.22 -12.96
C VAL A 125 6.71 5.98 -11.47
N VAL A 126 7.81 5.60 -10.82
CA VAL A 126 7.80 5.25 -9.39
C VAL A 126 8.63 6.24 -8.59
N THR A 127 8.09 6.72 -7.47
CA THR A 127 8.76 7.68 -6.59
C THR A 127 8.73 7.22 -5.15
N TRP A 128 9.91 7.24 -4.52
CA TRP A 128 10.13 6.94 -3.12
C TRP A 128 10.77 8.12 -2.41
N ALA A 129 10.14 8.65 -1.37
CA ALA A 129 10.68 9.80 -0.64
C ALA A 129 11.65 9.40 0.48
N ASP A 130 11.26 8.57 1.44
CA ASP A 130 12.16 8.05 2.49
C ASP A 130 12.01 6.52 2.61
N VAL A 131 13.14 5.81 2.49
CA VAL A 131 13.20 4.37 2.76
C VAL A 131 14.34 4.02 3.72
N GLY A 132 13.98 3.64 4.94
CA GLY A 132 14.96 3.29 5.97
C GLY A 132 15.85 2.10 5.58
N LYS A 133 15.26 1.04 5.00
CA LYS A 133 15.99 -0.11 4.43
C LYS A 133 15.26 -0.68 3.22
N ARG A 134 15.96 -0.80 2.11
CA ARG A 134 15.49 -1.40 0.86
C ARG A 134 16.24 -2.70 0.58
N GLY A 135 15.51 -3.75 0.26
CA GLY A 135 16.04 -5.00 -0.27
C GLY A 135 16.50 -4.88 -1.72
N GLU A 136 16.41 -5.98 -2.45
CA GLU A 136 16.69 -6.05 -3.88
C GLU A 136 15.60 -5.31 -4.68
N ALA A 137 15.94 -4.81 -5.87
CA ALA A 137 14.90 -4.42 -6.80
C ALA A 137 15.32 -4.53 -8.27
N GLN A 138 14.30 -4.60 -9.13
CA GLN A 138 14.43 -4.38 -10.57
C GLN A 138 13.55 -3.18 -10.91
N GLU A 139 14.12 -2.21 -11.61
CA GLU A 139 13.48 -0.92 -11.87
C GLU A 139 13.54 -0.64 -13.37
N GLU A 140 12.39 -0.43 -13.99
CA GLU A 140 12.23 -0.08 -15.41
C GLU A 140 11.40 1.20 -15.56
N GLY A 141 11.85 2.13 -16.39
CA GLY A 141 11.13 3.38 -16.67
C GLY A 141 11.75 4.60 -15.98
N VAL A 142 10.98 5.34 -15.20
CA VAL A 142 11.39 6.55 -14.47
C VAL A 142 11.21 6.33 -12.98
N VAL A 143 12.30 5.96 -12.31
CA VAL A 143 12.27 5.69 -10.87
C VAL A 143 13.10 6.73 -10.11
N THR A 144 12.52 7.27 -9.05
CA THR A 144 13.14 8.32 -8.23
C THR A 144 13.17 7.90 -6.78
N TRP A 145 14.36 7.97 -6.17
CA TRP A 145 14.59 7.71 -4.76
C TRP A 145 15.20 8.96 -4.11
N ALA A 146 14.51 9.55 -3.14
CA ALA A 146 15.01 10.75 -2.48
C ALA A 146 15.96 10.45 -1.30
N ASP A 147 15.57 9.63 -0.33
CA ASP A 147 16.46 9.19 0.76
C ASP A 147 16.34 7.67 0.98
N VAL A 148 17.47 6.96 0.93
CA VAL A 148 17.53 5.53 1.25
C VAL A 148 18.65 5.22 2.25
N GLY A 149 18.28 4.90 3.49
CA GLY A 149 19.25 4.65 4.56
C GLY A 149 20.13 3.42 4.32
N LYS A 150 19.56 2.30 3.85
CA LYS A 150 20.30 1.10 3.44
C LYS A 150 19.71 0.49 2.19
N ARG A 151 20.56 0.09 1.24
CA ARG A 151 20.14 -0.39 -0.08
C ARG A 151 20.81 -1.73 -0.42
N GLY A 152 20.00 -2.72 -0.78
CA GLY A 152 20.48 -3.96 -1.39
C GLY A 152 20.88 -3.79 -2.86
N GLU A 153 20.87 -4.90 -3.59
CA GLU A 153 21.17 -4.91 -5.02
C GLU A 153 20.05 -4.22 -5.84
N ALA A 154 20.40 -3.78 -7.04
CA ALA A 154 19.41 -3.26 -7.99
C ALA A 154 19.85 -3.51 -9.42
N GLN A 155 18.88 -3.80 -10.28
CA GLN A 155 19.00 -3.75 -11.73
C GLN A 155 18.10 -2.61 -12.22
N GLU A 156 18.64 -1.75 -13.08
CA GLU A 156 18.01 -0.49 -13.45
C GLU A 156 18.04 -0.36 -14.98
N GLU A 157 16.86 -0.15 -15.57
CA GLU A 157 16.66 0.16 -16.98
C GLU A 157 15.83 1.45 -17.13
N GLY A 158 16.26 2.36 -18.01
CA GLY A 158 15.64 3.68 -18.15
C GLY A 158 16.33 4.77 -17.30
N VAL A 159 15.52 5.62 -16.66
CA VAL A 159 15.95 6.78 -15.89
C VAL A 159 15.73 6.53 -14.40
N VAL A 160 16.76 6.02 -13.74
CA VAL A 160 16.76 5.86 -12.29
C VAL A 160 17.59 6.96 -11.63
N THR A 161 16.99 7.66 -10.67
CA THR A 161 17.63 8.76 -9.95
C THR A 161 17.63 8.51 -8.45
N TRP A 162 18.77 8.82 -7.83
CA TRP A 162 19.01 8.66 -6.41
C TRP A 162 19.55 9.98 -5.86
N ALA A 163 18.89 10.58 -4.86
CA ALA A 163 19.34 11.84 -4.28
C ALA A 163 20.26 11.63 -3.06
N ASP A 164 19.83 10.85 -2.06
CA ASP A 164 20.66 10.43 -0.92
C ASP A 164 20.57 8.92 -0.72
N VAL A 165 21.73 8.27 -0.63
CA VAL A 165 21.84 6.83 -0.40
C VAL A 165 22.90 6.60 0.65
N GLY A 166 22.46 6.01 1.76
CA GLY A 166 23.32 5.57 2.83
C GLY A 166 24.09 4.30 2.45
N LYS A 167 23.98 3.26 3.28
CA LYS A 167 24.86 2.10 3.17
C LYS A 167 24.34 1.08 2.16
N ARG A 168 25.17 0.69 1.18
CA ARG A 168 24.96 -0.55 0.43
C ARG A 168 25.23 -1.77 1.32
N ILE A 169 24.28 -2.71 1.35
CA ILE A 169 24.33 -3.97 2.09
C ILE A 169 24.32 -5.14 1.14
#